data_AF-S5TJN9-F1
#
_entry.id   AF-S5TJN9-F1
#
_cell.length_a   1.000
_cell.length_b   1.000
_cell.length_c   1.000
_cell.angle_alpha   90.00
_cell.angle_beta   90.00
_cell.angle_gamma   90.00
#
_symmetry.space_group_name_H-M   'P 1'
#
loop_
_entity.id
_entity.type
_entity.pdbx_description
1 polymer ?
#
loop_
_entity_poly.entity_id
_entity_poly.type
_entity_poly.pdbx_seq_one_letter_code
_entity_poly.pdbx_strand_id
1 'polypeptide(L)' 'IAAQNVYLEGNGAWTGETSVEMLQDMGLSHVIIGHSERRRIMGETNEQSAKKAKRALEKGMTVIFC' A
#
# COMPACT_ATOMS: atom_id res chain seq x y z
N ILE A 1 13.03 -0.07 -7.68
CA ILE A 1 11.83 0.75 -7.96
C ILE A 1 10.79 0.42 -6.90
N ALA A 2 10.06 1.40 -6.37
CA ALA A 2 9.08 1.21 -5.31
C ALA A 2 7.80 2.01 -5.59
N ALA A 3 6.65 1.50 -5.14
CA ALA A 3 5.39 2.23 -5.18
C ALA A 3 5.26 3.17 -3.97
N GLN A 4 4.55 4.29 -4.14
CA GLN A 4 4.37 5.29 -3.09
C GLN A 4 3.19 5.01 -2.14
N ASN A 5 2.30 4.10 -2.53
CA ASN A 5 1.14 3.67 -1.75
C ASN A 5 0.56 2.39 -2.37
N VAL A 6 -0.25 1.68 -1.60
CA VAL A 6 -1.13 0.61 -2.06
C VAL A 6 -2.45 0.66 -1.29
N TYR A 7 -3.51 0.09 -1.85
CA TYR A 7 -4.78 -0.04 -1.15
C TYR A 7 -4.77 -1.16 -0.13
N LEU A 8 -5.68 -1.07 0.84
CA LEU A 8 -5.77 -2.03 1.95
C LEU A 8 -6.46 -3.34 1.55
N GLU A 9 -7.25 -3.33 0.47
CA GLU A 9 -7.87 -4.50 -0.13
C GLU A 9 -7.16 -4.96 -1.41
N GLY A 10 -7.53 -6.15 -1.89
CA GLY A 10 -7.07 -6.67 -3.18
C GLY A 10 -7.85 -6.12 -4.36
N ASN A 11 -7.74 -6.82 -5.49
CA ASN A 11 -8.54 -6.55 -6.68
C ASN A 11 -10.04 -6.57 -6.34
N GLY A 12 -10.77 -5.54 -6.77
CA GLY A 12 -12.19 -5.39 -6.44
C GLY A 12 -12.77 -4.06 -6.91
N ALA A 13 -13.96 -3.72 -6.42
CA ALA A 13 -14.70 -2.51 -6.77
C ALA A 13 -14.15 -1.26 -6.03
N TRP A 14 -12.88 -0.95 -6.27
CA TRP A 14 -12.13 0.14 -5.63
C TRP A 14 -11.57 1.08 -6.72
N THR A 15 -12.47 1.79 -7.41
CA THR A 15 -12.11 2.66 -8.54
C THR A 15 -11.04 3.68 -8.15
N GLY A 16 -9.93 3.70 -8.90
CA GLY A 16 -8.82 4.63 -8.69
C GLY A 16 -7.72 4.13 -7.74
N GLU A 17 -7.92 2.99 -7.09
CA GLU A 17 -6.95 2.40 -6.18
C GLU A 17 -6.02 1.41 -6.87
N THR A 18 -4.84 1.18 -6.28
CA THR A 18 -3.85 0.20 -6.77
C THR A 18 -3.71 -0.94 -5.76
N SER A 19 -3.84 -2.18 -6.21
CA SER A 19 -3.69 -3.37 -5.36
C SER A 19 -2.23 -3.82 -5.26
N VAL A 20 -1.92 -4.64 -4.25
CA VAL A 20 -0.60 -5.27 -4.12
C VAL A 20 -0.32 -6.17 -5.31
N GLU A 21 -1.32 -6.91 -5.77
CA GLU A 21 -1.23 -7.82 -6.92
C GLU A 21 -0.80 -7.08 -8.20
N MET A 22 -1.37 -5.90 -8.46
CA MET A 22 -0.97 -5.09 -9.63
C MET A 22 0.51 -4.66 -9.56
N LEU A 23 1.01 -4.31 -8.37
CA LEU A 23 2.42 -3.95 -8.19
C LEU A 23 3.34 -5.14 -8.44
N GLN A 24 2.93 -6.34 -8.01
CA GLN A 24 3.69 -7.58 -8.23
C GLN A 24 3.72 -7.97 -9.71
N ASP A 25 2.60 -7.84 -10.42
CA ASP A 25 2.52 -8.10 -11.86
C ASP A 25 3.46 -7.16 -12.65
N MET A 26 3.70 -5.95 -12.15
CA MET A 26 4.68 -5.00 -12.69
C MET A 26 6.13 -5.28 -12.26
N GLY A 27 6.38 -6.30 -11.45
CA GLY A 27 7.71 -6.67 -10.94
C GLY A 27 8.23 -5.79 -9.80
N LEU A 28 7.37 -5.00 -9.14
CA LEU A 28 7.77 -4.21 -7.98
C LEU A 28 7.80 -5.08 -6.72
N SER A 29 8.83 -4.89 -5.90
CA SER A 29 9.02 -5.61 -4.64
C SER A 29 8.89 -4.73 -3.39
N HIS A 30 8.84 -3.41 -3.55
CA HIS A 30 8.86 -2.45 -2.44
C HIS A 30 7.69 -1.47 -2.51
N VAL A 31 7.14 -1.09 -1.35
CA VAL A 31 6.08 -0.09 -1.24
C VAL A 31 6.24 0.78 0.01
N ILE A 32 6.01 2.08 -0.13
CA ILE A 32 5.90 3.03 0.99
C ILE A 32 4.47 2.99 1.55
N ILE A 33 4.34 2.96 2.87
CA ILE A 33 3.05 2.98 3.57
C ILE A 33 3.13 3.95 4.74
N GLY A 34 2.08 4.76 4.93
CA GLY A 34 2.01 5.71 6.05
C GLY A 34 2.81 7.00 5.87
N HIS A 35 3.16 7.40 4.64
CA HIS A 35 3.87 8.67 4.42
C HIS A 35 3.12 9.86 5.07
N SER A 36 3.85 10.83 5.62
CA SER A 36 3.27 11.95 6.40
C SER A 36 2.23 12.75 5.60
N GLU A 37 2.43 12.94 4.30
CA GLU A 37 1.46 13.57 3.40
C GLU A 37 0.16 12.78 3.31
N ARG A 38 0.21 11.44 3.30
CA ARG A 38 -0.99 10.60 3.28
C ARG A 38 -1.76 10.69 4.59
N ARG A 39 -1.05 10.73 5.72
CA ARG A 39 -1.67 10.89 7.05
C ARG A 39 -2.31 12.27 7.20
N ARG A 40 -1.57 13.34 6.84
CA ARG A 40 -2.00 14.72 7.06
C ARG A 40 -3.00 15.23 6.02
N ILE A 41 -2.81 14.91 4.75
CA ILE A 41 -3.61 15.45 3.63
C ILE A 41 -4.73 14.49 3.25
N MET A 42 -4.42 13.19 3.16
CA MET A 42 -5.41 12.16 2.75
C MET A 42 -6.15 11.54 3.94
N GLY A 43 -5.81 11.91 5.17
CA GLY A 43 -6.48 11.42 6.39
C GLY A 43 -6.21 9.95 6.72
N GLU A 44 -5.11 9.38 6.23
CA GLU A 44 -4.80 7.97 6.45
C GLU A 44 -4.49 7.66 7.91
N THR A 45 -5.27 6.77 8.53
CA THR A 45 -5.12 6.42 9.96
C THR A 45 -4.03 5.37 10.18
N ASN A 46 -3.64 5.18 11.44
CA ASN A 46 -2.72 4.11 11.84
C ASN A 46 -3.29 2.73 11.52
N GLU A 47 -4.59 2.53 11.74
CA GLU A 47 -5.28 1.27 11.47
C GLU A 47 -5.30 0.97 9.96
N GLN A 48 -5.55 1.99 9.12
CA GLN A 48 -5.48 1.83 7.67
C GLN A 48 -4.06 1.51 7.20
N SER A 49 -3.05 2.24 7.71
CA SER A 49 -1.64 1.99 7.39
C SER A 49 -1.21 0.58 7.80
N ALA A 50 -1.62 0.12 9.00
CA ALA A 50 -1.32 -1.21 9.50
C ALA A 50 -1.95 -2.31 8.63
N LYS A 51 -3.21 -2.13 8.19
CA LYS A 51 -3.88 -3.08 7.27
C LYS A 51 -3.15 -3.19 5.93
N LYS A 52 -2.77 -2.05 5.34
CA LYS A 52 -1.98 -2.03 4.09
C LYS A 52 -0.64 -2.73 4.26
N ALA A 53 0.08 -2.42 5.34
CA ALA A 53 1.39 -2.98 5.61
C ALA A 53 1.30 -4.50 5.80
N LYS A 54 0.32 -4.97 6.59
CA LYS A 54 0.05 -6.39 6.78
C LYS A 54 -0.19 -7.08 5.44
N ARG A 55 -1.06 -6.53 4.58
CA ARG A 55 -1.35 -7.11 3.27
C ARG A 55 -0.12 -7.18 2.37
N ALA A 56 0.65 -6.09 2.30
CA ALA A 56 1.87 -6.04 1.49
C ALA A 56 2.89 -7.08 1.95
N LEU A 57 3.09 -7.23 3.27
CA LEU A 57 3.97 -8.24 3.86
C LEU A 57 3.46 -9.67 3.61
N GLU A 58 2.16 -9.94 3.77
CA GLU A 58 1.54 -11.25 3.49
C GLU A 58 1.71 -11.67 2.02
N LYS A 59 1.79 -10.71 1.11
CA LYS A 59 2.06 -10.93 -0.31
C LYS A 59 3.54 -10.99 -0.65
N GLY A 60 4.44 -10.82 0.33
CA GLY A 60 5.89 -10.92 0.14
C GLY A 60 6.54 -9.64 -0.38
N MET A 61 5.89 -8.48 -0.26
CA MET A 61 6.54 -7.18 -0.52
C MET A 61 7.37 -6.72 0.68
N THR A 62 8.40 -5.93 0.42
CA THR A 62 9.13 -5.16 1.43
C THR A 62 8.41 -3.84 1.69
N VAL A 63 8.04 -3.57 2.94
CA VAL A 63 7.34 -2.34 3.33
C VAL A 63 8.32 -1.31 3.91
N ILE A 64 8.30 -0.10 3.36
CA ILE A 64 8.94 1.09 3.93
C ILE A 64 7.86 1.83 4.71
N PHE A 65 7.84 1.65 6.03
CA PHE A 65 6.79 2.18 6.89
C PHE A 65 7.19 3.56 7.46
N CYS A 66 6.30 4.55 7.34
CA CYS A 66 6.50 5.93 7.78
C CYS A 66 5.43 6.40 8.77
#